data_AF-A0A4R0K1A1-F1
#
_entry.id   AF-A0A4R0K1A1-F1
#
_cell.length_a   1.000
_cell.length_b   1.000
_cell.length_c   1.000
_cell.angle_alpha   90.00
_cell.angle_beta   90.00
_cell.angle_gamma   90.00
#
_symmetry.space_group_name_H-M   'P 1'
#
loop_
_entity.id
_entity.type
_entity.pdbx_description
1 polymer ?
#
loop_
_entity_poly.entity_id
_entity_poly.type
_entity_poly.pdbx_seq_one_letter_code
_entity_poly.pdbx_strand_id
1 'polypeptide(L)'
;MTKDPAPGSIEAHIDGDVHGQVAVGNDIRQEQYVGVPRVQVTEEERQELRAAVDQLKAEVAAAAPPELRQAAIECVQELDEAVNTDEPDLSKIEYVRGWIGRHLPQIAGSITSLVFHPVLGKLVEAAGGMLADEFRRRFGSKPQT
;
A
#
# COMPACT_ATOMS: atom_id res chain seq x y z
N MET A 1 -42.64 -4.76 35.53
CA MET A 1 -42.12 -3.73 36.46
C MET A 1 -40.68 -3.48 36.04
N THR A 2 -40.48 -2.67 35.00
CA THR A 2 -39.16 -2.32 34.47
C THR A 2 -38.61 -1.19 35.33
N LYS A 3 -37.45 -1.43 35.93
CA LYS A 3 -36.73 -0.49 36.78
C LYS A 3 -36.00 0.51 35.88
N ASP A 4 -36.18 1.80 36.09
CA ASP A 4 -35.49 2.82 35.29
C ASP A 4 -33.96 2.67 35.40
N PRO A 5 -33.22 2.70 34.27
CA PRO A 5 -31.76 2.65 34.27
C PRO A 5 -31.17 3.91 34.94
N ALA A 6 -30.11 3.72 35.73
CA ALA A 6 -29.39 4.79 36.39
C ALA A 6 -28.65 5.67 35.35
N PRO A 7 -28.38 6.97 35.64
CA PRO A 7 -27.59 7.80 34.73
C PRO A 7 -26.19 7.19 34.54
N GLY A 8 -25.91 6.70 33.32
CA GLY A 8 -24.67 6.03 32.95
C GLY A 8 -24.79 4.54 32.61
N SER A 9 -25.96 3.91 32.75
CA SER A 9 -26.16 2.54 32.29
C SER A 9 -26.63 2.49 30.85
N ILE A 10 -25.99 1.64 30.05
CA ILE A 10 -26.38 1.33 28.67
C ILE A 10 -27.14 0.02 28.69
N GLU A 11 -28.40 0.05 28.32
CA GLU A 11 -29.26 -1.13 28.26
C GLU A 11 -29.97 -1.17 26.91
N ALA A 12 -29.92 -2.32 26.24
CA ALA A 12 -30.73 -2.58 25.06
C ALA A 12 -31.48 -3.89 25.22
N HIS A 13 -32.77 -3.83 24.94
CA HIS A 13 -33.63 -4.98 24.77
C HIS A 13 -33.90 -5.11 23.27
N ILE A 14 -33.59 -6.28 22.71
CA ILE A 14 -33.76 -6.57 21.28
C ILE A 14 -34.70 -7.76 21.17
N ASP A 15 -35.93 -7.48 20.76
CA ASP A 15 -36.99 -8.46 20.61
C ASP A 15 -37.27 -8.75 19.13
N GLY A 16 -37.58 -10.01 18.78
CA GLY A 16 -37.90 -10.45 17.42
C GLY A 16 -36.69 -10.91 16.59
N ASP A 17 -36.93 -11.23 15.32
CA ASP A 17 -35.88 -11.68 14.39
C ASP A 17 -35.03 -10.51 13.89
N VAL A 18 -33.74 -10.54 14.23
CA VAL A 18 -32.78 -9.53 13.80
C VAL A 18 -32.04 -10.03 12.57
N HIS A 19 -32.16 -9.30 11.47
CA HIS A 19 -31.36 -9.50 10.27
C HIS A 19 -30.47 -8.26 10.06
N GLY A 20 -29.20 -8.35 10.46
CA GLY A 20 -28.23 -7.26 10.35
C GLY A 20 -27.27 -7.19 11.53
N GLN A 21 -26.50 -6.11 11.61
CA GLN A 21 -25.58 -5.87 12.72
C GLN A 21 -26.22 -4.94 13.76
N VAL A 22 -26.05 -5.25 15.05
CA VAL A 22 -26.52 -4.43 16.17
C VAL A 22 -25.37 -4.17 17.13
N ALA A 23 -25.14 -2.89 17.47
CA ALA A 23 -24.12 -2.48 18.42
C ALA A 23 -24.74 -1.54 19.47
N VAL A 24 -24.47 -1.80 20.75
CA VAL A 24 -25.04 -1.09 21.90
C VAL A 24 -23.94 -0.83 22.93
N GLY A 25 -23.67 0.44 23.24
CA GLY A 25 -22.47 0.84 23.97
C GLY A 25 -22.16 2.34 23.84
N ASN A 26 -21.20 2.83 24.62
CA ASN A 26 -20.60 4.15 24.47
C ASN A 26 -19.35 3.99 23.59
N ASP A 27 -19.01 5.00 22.79
CA ASP A 27 -17.83 4.99 21.93
C ASP A 27 -17.79 3.84 20.90
N ILE A 28 -18.95 3.42 20.39
CA ILE A 28 -19.00 2.42 19.33
C ILE A 28 -18.49 3.01 18.02
N ARG A 29 -17.46 2.36 17.48
CA ARG A 29 -17.04 2.52 16.08
C ARG A 29 -17.25 1.21 15.35
N GLN A 30 -18.24 1.18 14.46
CA GLN A 30 -18.55 0.03 13.63
C GLN A 30 -18.25 0.38 12.17
N GLU A 31 -17.28 -0.32 11.58
CA GLU A 31 -16.92 -0.18 10.17
C GLU A 31 -17.38 -1.43 9.42
N GLN A 32 -18.30 -1.23 8.48
CA GLN A 32 -18.89 -2.31 7.70
C GLN A 32 -18.58 -2.12 6.23
N TYR A 33 -17.82 -3.05 5.65
CA TYR A 33 -17.52 -3.11 4.22
C TYR A 33 -18.40 -4.18 3.57
N VAL A 34 -19.69 -3.88 3.36
CA VAL A 34 -20.63 -4.78 2.66
C VAL A 34 -20.87 -4.27 1.25
N GLY A 35 -20.63 -5.13 0.25
CA GLY A 35 -20.90 -4.84 -1.17
C GLY A 35 -19.82 -4.04 -1.89
N VAL A 36 -18.75 -3.61 -1.22
CA VAL A 36 -17.59 -3.02 -1.88
C VAL A 36 -16.70 -4.17 -2.35
N PRO A 37 -16.43 -4.34 -3.66
CA PRO A 37 -15.44 -5.30 -4.12
C PRO A 37 -14.13 -4.99 -3.40
N ARG A 38 -13.57 -5.98 -2.69
CA ARG A 38 -12.19 -5.84 -2.23
C ARG A 38 -11.34 -5.64 -3.48
N VAL A 39 -10.50 -4.59 -3.48
CA VAL A 39 -9.49 -4.44 -4.52
C VAL A 39 -8.66 -5.73 -4.46
N GLN A 40 -8.73 -6.51 -5.53
CA GLN A 40 -7.98 -7.75 -5.68
C GLN A 40 -7.01 -7.52 -6.83
N VAL A 41 -5.76 -7.89 -6.60
CA VAL A 41 -4.73 -7.89 -7.64
C VAL A 41 -4.70 -9.29 -8.22
N THR A 42 -5.00 -9.38 -9.51
CA THR A 42 -4.98 -10.62 -10.29
C THR A 42 -3.55 -11.10 -10.51
N GLU A 43 -3.38 -12.36 -10.90
CA GLU A 43 -2.06 -12.90 -11.22
C GLU A 43 -1.48 -12.23 -12.46
N GLU A 44 -2.31 -11.89 -13.45
CA GLU A 44 -1.92 -11.14 -14.63
C GLU A 44 -1.36 -9.77 -14.26
N GLU A 45 -2.02 -9.04 -13.36
CA GLU A 45 -1.53 -7.75 -12.86
C GLU A 45 -0.22 -7.92 -12.07
N ARG A 46 -0.06 -8.99 -11.27
CA ARG A 46 1.22 -9.28 -10.61
C ARG A 46 2.34 -9.53 -11.60
N GLN A 47 2.05 -10.20 -12.72
CA GLN A 47 3.01 -10.40 -13.80
C GLN A 47 3.39 -9.10 -14.49
N GLU A 48 2.42 -8.20 -14.72
CA GLU A 48 2.69 -6.85 -15.25
C GLU A 48 3.62 -6.06 -14.33
N LEU A 49 3.37 -6.07 -13.01
CA LEU A 49 4.25 -5.40 -12.04
C LEU A 49 5.65 -6.01 -12.04
N ARG A 50 5.76 -7.34 -12.09
CA ARG A 50 7.07 -8.02 -12.14
C ARG A 50 7.83 -7.67 -13.41
N ALA A 51 7.15 -7.60 -14.55
CA ALA A 51 7.76 -7.16 -15.80
C ALA A 51 8.29 -5.72 -15.72
N ALA A 52 7.55 -4.81 -15.06
CA ALA A 52 8.01 -3.43 -14.83
C ALA A 52 9.26 -3.38 -13.94
N VAL A 53 9.34 -4.23 -12.91
CA VAL A 53 10.54 -4.37 -12.07
C VAL A 53 11.71 -4.94 -12.87
N ASP A 54 11.48 -5.96 -13.69
CA ASP A 54 12.53 -6.57 -14.50
C ASP A 54 13.07 -5.60 -15.57
N GLN A 55 12.22 -4.75 -16.13
CA GLN A 55 12.66 -3.65 -16.98
C GLN A 55 13.56 -2.68 -16.21
N LEU A 56 13.17 -2.27 -15.00
CA LEU A 56 14.00 -1.39 -14.17
C LEU A 56 15.35 -2.04 -13.82
N LYS A 57 15.39 -3.34 -13.50
CA LYS A 57 16.64 -4.07 -13.28
C LYS A 57 17.56 -4.01 -14.50
N ALA A 58 17.01 -4.19 -15.70
CA ALA A 58 17.79 -4.11 -16.94
C ALA A 58 18.35 -2.70 -17.18
N GLU A 59 17.53 -1.67 -16.97
CA GLU A 59 17.95 -0.28 -17.09
C GLU A 59 19.05 0.07 -16.07
N VAL A 60 18.92 -0.40 -14.83
CA VAL A 60 19.91 -0.21 -13.77
C VAL A 60 21.22 -0.91 -14.12
N ALA A 61 21.18 -2.16 -14.58
CA ALA A 61 22.37 -2.90 -14.99
C ALA A 61 23.11 -2.23 -16.16
N ALA A 62 22.37 -1.62 -17.09
CA ALA A 62 22.94 -0.88 -18.22
C ALA A 62 23.50 0.49 -17.80
N ALA A 63 22.86 1.16 -16.85
CA ALA A 63 23.17 2.52 -16.43
C ALA A 63 24.22 2.61 -15.31
N ALA A 64 24.41 1.54 -14.54
CA ALA A 64 25.30 1.53 -13.38
C ALA A 64 26.78 1.59 -13.77
N PRO A 65 27.54 2.58 -13.27
CA PRO A 65 28.98 2.62 -13.47
C PRO A 65 29.65 1.44 -12.74
N PRO A 66 30.82 0.97 -13.19
CA PRO A 66 31.48 -0.22 -12.64
C PRO A 66 31.60 -0.22 -11.11
N GLU A 67 31.93 0.94 -10.52
CA GLU A 67 32.09 1.15 -9.08
C GLU A 67 30.79 1.02 -8.27
N LEU A 68 29.63 1.25 -8.90
CA LEU A 68 28.32 1.15 -8.23
C LEU A 68 27.53 -0.08 -8.66
N ARG A 69 28.04 -0.89 -9.60
CA ARG A 69 27.29 -2.00 -10.20
C ARG A 69 26.72 -2.97 -9.16
N GLN A 70 27.52 -3.37 -8.17
CA GLN A 70 27.06 -4.29 -7.14
C GLN A 70 25.97 -3.65 -6.26
N ALA A 71 26.20 -2.44 -5.76
CA ALA A 71 25.24 -1.70 -4.96
C ALA A 71 23.93 -1.41 -5.73
N ALA A 72 24.04 -1.16 -7.04
CA ALA A 72 22.88 -0.95 -7.91
C ALA A 72 22.04 -2.22 -8.08
N ILE A 73 22.70 -3.38 -8.23
CA ILE A 73 22.04 -4.70 -8.29
C ILE A 73 21.33 -5.01 -6.96
N GLU A 74 22.01 -4.82 -5.83
CA GLU A 74 21.42 -5.03 -4.50
C GLU A 74 20.21 -4.11 -4.27
N CYS A 75 20.33 -2.84 -4.65
CA CYS A 75 19.26 -1.85 -4.53
C CYS A 75 17.99 -2.25 -5.31
N VAL A 76 18.13 -2.77 -6.53
CA VAL A 76 16.95 -3.25 -7.29
C VAL A 76 16.43 -4.60 -6.82
N GLN A 77 17.26 -5.43 -6.18
CA GLN A 77 16.80 -6.66 -5.53
C GLN A 77 15.95 -6.33 -4.30
N GLU A 78 16.38 -5.38 -3.46
CA GLU A 78 15.59 -4.91 -2.32
C GLU A 78 14.23 -4.35 -2.75
N LEU A 79 14.19 -3.64 -3.89
CA LEU A 79 12.94 -3.16 -4.48
C LEU A 79 12.03 -4.30 -4.93
N ASP A 80 12.59 -5.29 -5.64
CA ASP A 80 11.86 -6.46 -6.12
C ASP A 80 11.24 -7.23 -4.95
N GLU A 81 11.97 -7.41 -3.86
CA GLU A 81 11.43 -7.99 -2.63
C GLU A 81 10.32 -7.11 -2.04
N ALA A 82 10.53 -5.80 -1.97
CA ALA A 82 9.59 -4.86 -1.35
C ALA A 82 8.24 -4.75 -2.07
N VAL A 83 8.19 -4.97 -3.40
CA VAL A 83 6.95 -4.83 -4.20
C VAL A 83 6.23 -6.15 -4.45
N ASN A 84 6.90 -7.29 -4.25
CA ASN A 84 6.32 -8.61 -4.55
C ASN A 84 5.72 -9.33 -3.33
N THR A 85 5.58 -8.64 -2.21
CA THR A 85 4.83 -9.11 -1.05
C THR A 85 3.35 -8.78 -1.20
N ASP A 86 2.51 -9.37 -0.35
CA ASP A 86 1.09 -9.00 -0.25
C ASP A 86 0.91 -7.62 0.39
N GLU A 87 1.87 -7.20 1.22
CA GLU A 87 1.94 -5.88 1.84
C GLU A 87 3.25 -5.20 1.40
N PRO A 88 3.21 -4.28 0.42
CA PRO A 88 4.42 -3.63 -0.09
C PRO A 88 5.17 -2.83 0.98
N ASP A 89 6.50 -2.97 1.04
CA ASP A 89 7.35 -2.22 1.99
C ASP A 89 7.63 -0.82 1.45
N LEU A 90 6.79 0.13 1.85
CA LEU A 90 6.89 1.53 1.42
C LEU A 90 8.21 2.21 1.83
N SER A 91 8.84 1.76 2.91
CA SER A 91 10.10 2.34 3.38
C SER A 91 11.26 1.92 2.50
N LYS A 92 11.31 0.65 2.09
CA LYS A 92 12.28 0.17 1.11
C LYS A 92 12.06 0.83 -0.26
N ILE A 93 10.82 0.95 -0.72
CA ILE A 93 10.51 1.60 -2.00
C ILE A 93 10.99 3.06 -2.00
N GLU A 94 10.75 3.80 -0.91
CA GLU A 94 11.22 5.18 -0.74
C GLU A 94 12.74 5.27 -0.70
N TYR A 95 13.39 4.38 0.05
CA TYR A 95 14.84 4.29 0.13
C TYR A 95 15.47 4.06 -1.25
N VAL A 96 14.98 3.08 -2.01
CA VAL A 96 15.47 2.75 -3.36
C VAL A 96 15.26 3.92 -4.31
N ARG A 97 14.08 4.56 -4.29
CA ARG A 97 13.83 5.78 -5.08
C ARG A 97 14.83 6.88 -4.77
N GLY A 98 15.11 7.12 -3.49
CA GLY A 98 16.11 8.10 -3.06
C GLY A 98 17.53 7.73 -3.46
N TRP A 99 17.89 6.45 -3.36
CA TRP A 99 19.19 5.94 -3.77
C TRP A 99 19.40 6.09 -5.27
N ILE A 100 18.45 5.62 -6.08
CA ILE A 100 18.48 5.73 -7.55
C ILE A 100 18.56 7.20 -7.97
N GLY A 101 17.74 8.08 -7.38
CA GLY A 101 17.78 9.50 -7.71
C GLY A 101 19.13 10.18 -7.44
N ARG A 102 19.88 9.71 -6.44
CA ARG A 102 21.23 10.23 -6.10
C ARG A 102 22.34 9.63 -6.96
N HIS A 103 22.27 8.32 -7.23
CA HIS A 103 23.39 7.57 -7.80
C HIS A 103 23.23 7.28 -9.29
N LEU A 104 21.99 7.18 -9.77
CA LEU A 104 21.64 6.87 -11.15
C LEU A 104 20.51 7.81 -11.63
N PRO A 105 20.71 9.15 -11.64
CA PRO A 105 19.66 10.11 -11.96
C PRO A 105 19.03 9.91 -13.35
N GLN A 106 19.77 9.31 -14.29
CA GLN A 106 19.29 8.99 -15.64
C GLN A 106 18.12 7.99 -15.68
N ILE A 107 17.94 7.18 -14.63
CA ILE A 107 16.82 6.22 -14.50
C ILE A 107 15.80 6.66 -13.42
N ALA A 108 15.92 7.89 -12.88
CA ALA A 108 15.01 8.40 -11.87
C ALA A 108 13.54 8.46 -12.37
N GLY A 109 13.34 8.66 -13.67
CA GLY A 109 12.03 8.57 -14.30
C GLY A 109 11.43 7.18 -14.21
N SER A 110 12.22 6.14 -14.46
CA SER A 110 11.76 4.74 -14.46
C SER A 110 11.32 4.27 -13.08
N ILE A 111 12.09 4.57 -12.03
CA ILE A 111 11.66 4.26 -10.65
C ILE A 111 10.42 5.07 -10.26
N THR A 112 10.28 6.30 -10.73
CA THR A 112 9.08 7.12 -10.48
C THR A 112 7.86 6.51 -11.17
N SER A 113 8.00 6.04 -12.41
CA SER A 113 6.94 5.33 -13.13
C SER A 113 6.52 4.03 -12.43
N LEU A 114 7.47 3.28 -11.86
CA LEU A 114 7.15 2.08 -11.07
C LEU A 114 6.41 2.43 -9.78
N VAL A 115 6.84 3.48 -9.06
CA VAL A 115 6.16 3.95 -7.84
C VAL A 115 4.72 4.33 -8.14
N PHE A 116 4.45 5.01 -9.26
CA PHE A 116 3.09 5.36 -9.68
C PHE A 116 2.42 4.29 -10.57
N HIS A 117 2.94 3.07 -10.60
CA HIS A 117 2.36 2.00 -11.40
C HIS A 117 0.96 1.64 -10.87
N PRO A 118 -0.06 1.50 -11.74
CA PRO A 118 -1.43 1.23 -11.30
C PRO A 118 -1.56 -0.02 -10.44
N VAL A 119 -0.82 -1.08 -10.76
CA VAL A 119 -0.84 -2.34 -9.99
C VAL A 119 -0.24 -2.15 -8.60
N LEU A 120 0.82 -1.36 -8.46
CA LEU A 120 1.39 -1.09 -7.13
C LEU A 120 0.41 -0.30 -6.26
N GLY A 121 -0.29 0.68 -6.85
CA GLY A 121 -1.39 1.38 -6.18
C GLY A 121 -2.49 0.42 -5.72
N LYS A 122 -2.92 -0.50 -6.59
CA LYS A 122 -3.92 -1.53 -6.24
C LYS A 122 -3.42 -2.48 -5.15
N LEU A 123 -2.16 -2.91 -5.17
CA LEU A 123 -1.58 -3.75 -4.10
C LEU A 123 -1.62 -3.03 -2.76
N VAL A 124 -1.22 -1.77 -2.74
CA VAL A 124 -1.24 -0.96 -1.53
C VAL A 124 -2.67 -0.75 -1.01
N GLU A 125 -3.64 -0.50 -1.89
CA GLU A 125 -5.06 -0.41 -1.52
C GLU A 125 -5.61 -1.75 -1.00
N ALA A 126 -5.24 -2.87 -1.63
CA ALA A 126 -5.63 -4.21 -1.23
C ALA A 126 -5.03 -4.62 0.13
N ALA A 127 -3.82 -4.17 0.44
CA ALA A 127 -3.15 -4.41 1.71
C ALA A 127 -3.77 -3.60 2.87
N GLY A 128 -4.38 -2.44 2.59
CA GLY A 128 -5.26 -1.75 3.53
C GLY A 128 -5.20 -0.23 3.48
N GLY A 129 -6.23 0.41 4.04
CA GLY A 129 -6.37 1.87 4.02
C GLY A 129 -5.21 2.64 4.66
N MET A 130 -4.65 2.13 5.76
CA MET A 130 -3.50 2.73 6.44
C MET A 130 -2.24 2.73 5.55
N LEU A 131 -1.98 1.64 4.83
CA LEU A 131 -0.86 1.55 3.90
C LEU A 131 -1.07 2.49 2.70
N ALA A 132 -2.31 2.59 2.20
CA ALA A 132 -2.67 3.52 1.13
C ALA A 132 -2.54 4.99 1.54
N ASP A 133 -2.92 5.35 2.76
CA ASP A 133 -2.70 6.69 3.31
C ASP A 133 -1.21 7.00 3.41
N GLU A 134 -0.42 6.05 3.90
CA GLU A 134 1.03 6.21 4.04
C GLU A 134 1.72 6.33 2.68
N PHE A 135 1.31 5.54 1.68
CA PHE A 135 1.79 5.65 0.32
C PHE A 135 1.50 7.03 -0.27
N ARG A 136 0.27 7.54 -0.11
CA ARG A 136 -0.09 8.90 -0.54
C ARG A 136 0.73 9.97 0.19
N ARG A 137 0.99 9.81 1.49
CA ARG A 137 1.83 10.72 2.28
C ARG A 137 3.26 10.79 1.75
N ARG A 138 3.87 9.64 1.45
CA ARG A 138 5.27 9.54 1.00
C ARG A 138 5.48 9.93 -0.47
N PHE A 139 4.55 9.52 -1.33
CA PHE A 139 4.74 9.60 -2.78
C PHE A 139 3.77 10.57 -3.49
N GLY A 140 2.63 10.91 -2.88
CA GLY A 140 1.58 11.71 -3.52
C GLY A 140 1.81 13.22 -3.59
N SER A 141 2.92 13.74 -3.05
CA SER A 141 3.21 15.18 -3.11
C SER A 141 3.78 15.57 -4.49
N LYS A 142 3.13 16.54 -5.17
CA LYS A 142 3.71 17.23 -6.33
C LYS A 142 5.10 17.79 -5.98
N PRO A 143 6.04 17.87 -6.95
CA PRO A 143 7.27 18.61 -6.74
C PRO A 143 6.92 20.04 -6.31
N GLN A 144 7.50 20.49 -5.20
CA GLN A 144 7.47 21.90 -4.83
C GLN A 144 8.24 22.65 -5.91
N THR A 145 7.49 23.32 -6.79
CA THR A 145 7.97 24.35 -7.72
C THR A 145 8.46 25.56 -6.96
#